data_AF-A0A0J5GTI0-F1
#
_entry.id   AF-A0A0J5GTI0-F1
#
_cell.length_a   1.000
_cell.length_b   1.000
_cell.length_c   1.000
_cell.angle_alpha   90.00
_cell.angle_beta   90.00
_cell.angle_gamma   90.00
#
_symmetry.space_group_name_H-M   'P 1'
#
loop_
_entity.id
_entity.type
_entity.pdbx_description
1 polymer ?
#
loop_
_entity_poly.entity_id
_entity_poly.type
_entity_poly.pdbx_seq_one_letter_code
_entity_poly.pdbx_strand_id
1 'polypeptide(L)'
;MQILAVSFGSLGAFILFNFFLTLLYILSKSAGNGFYRWITHDLDFLIILSFPLFGLTQWVASSAYERFNWFVARALLILYAIIIFILAIVSFIVFGYIEDNR
;
A
#
# COMPACT_ATOMS: atom_id res chain seq x y z
N MET A 1 -9.52 10.07 -22.15
CA MET A 1 -9.40 10.77 -20.85
C MET A 1 -10.04 9.97 -19.72
N GLN A 2 -11.33 9.60 -19.78
CA GLN A 2 -12.03 8.90 -18.67
C GLN A 2 -11.34 7.62 -18.16
N ILE A 3 -10.89 6.72 -19.05
CA ILE A 3 -10.22 5.48 -18.62
C ILE A 3 -8.93 5.80 -17.85
N LEU A 4 -8.15 6.78 -18.31
CA LEU A 4 -6.92 7.21 -17.63
C LEU A 4 -7.22 7.82 -16.26
N ALA A 5 -8.25 8.67 -16.15
CA ALA A 5 -8.69 9.23 -14.88
C ALA A 5 -9.11 8.12 -13.90
N VAL A 6 -9.94 7.18 -14.34
CA VAL A 6 -10.39 6.05 -13.50
C VAL A 6 -9.20 5.16 -13.07
N SER A 7 -8.25 4.92 -13.97
CA SER A 7 -7.02 4.16 -13.64
C SER A 7 -6.14 4.89 -12.62
N PHE A 8 -5.89 6.20 -12.78
CA PHE A 8 -5.07 6.95 -11.82
C PHE A 8 -5.76 7.15 -10.46
N GLY A 9 -7.08 7.37 -10.46
CA GLY A 9 -7.86 7.47 -9.22
C GLY A 9 -7.89 6.16 -8.44
N SER A 10 -8.14 5.03 -9.13
CA SER A 10 -8.09 3.70 -8.50
C SER A 10 -6.69 3.35 -8.00
N LEU A 11 -5.66 3.63 -8.80
CA LEU A 11 -4.25 3.44 -8.42
C LEU A 11 -3.87 4.26 -7.19
N GLY A 12 -4.28 5.53 -7.12
CA GLY A 12 -4.09 6.38 -5.94
C GLY A 12 -4.74 5.81 -4.69
N ALA A 13 -5.99 5.31 -4.80
CA ALA A 13 -6.68 4.65 -3.69
C ALA A 13 -5.94 3.38 -3.23
N PHE A 14 -5.42 2.56 -4.14
CA PHE A 14 -4.65 1.36 -3.80
C PHE A 14 -3.33 1.66 -3.08
N ILE A 15 -2.62 2.70 -3.52
CA ILE A 15 -1.40 3.15 -2.86
C ILE A 15 -1.73 3.63 -1.42
N LEU A 16 -2.86 4.31 -1.24
CA LEU A 16 -3.34 4.75 0.07
C LEU A 16 -3.62 3.56 1.01
N PHE A 17 -4.23 2.49 0.51
CA PHE A 17 -4.41 1.25 1.27
C PHE A 17 -3.06 0.61 1.66
N ASN A 18 -2.09 0.58 0.75
CA ASN A 18 -0.73 0.10 1.05
C ASN A 18 -0.02 0.95 2.10
N PHE A 19 -0.25 2.27 2.09
CA PHE A 19 0.24 3.17 3.13
C PHE A 19 -0.34 2.80 4.50
N PHE A 20 -1.65 2.60 4.62
CA PHE A 20 -2.27 2.15 5.87
C PHE A 20 -1.72 0.80 6.34
N LEU A 21 -1.52 -0.14 5.42
CA LEU A 21 -0.92 -1.43 5.74
C LEU A 21 0.51 -1.26 6.27
N THR A 22 1.30 -0.38 5.66
CA THR A 22 2.66 -0.06 6.11
C THR A 22 2.65 0.52 7.52
N LEU A 23 1.71 1.42 7.84
CA LEU A 23 1.55 1.96 9.20
C LEU A 23 1.24 0.86 10.22
N LEU A 24 0.38 -0.10 9.87
CA LEU A 24 0.12 -1.29 10.69
C LEU A 24 1.41 -2.09 10.95
N TYR A 25 2.24 -2.31 9.94
CA TYR A 25 3.52 -3.01 10.09
C TYR A 25 4.56 -2.23 10.91
N ILE A 26 4.55 -0.90 10.87
CA ILE A 26 5.41 -0.06 11.71
C ILE A 26 5.00 -0.21 13.18
N LEU A 27 3.68 -0.17 13.46
CA LEU A 27 3.14 -0.34 14.81
C LEU A 27 3.44 -1.74 15.34
N SER A 28 3.06 -2.78 14.60
CA SER A 28 3.27 -4.17 15.01
C SER A 28 3.25 -5.13 13.81
N LYS A 29 4.29 -5.96 13.71
CA LYS A 29 4.35 -7.07 12.75
C LYS A 29 3.14 -8.00 12.87
N SER A 30 2.69 -8.28 14.09
CA SER A 30 1.54 -9.17 14.35
C SER A 30 0.24 -8.55 13.85
N ALA A 31 0.04 -7.24 14.07
CA ALA A 31 -1.15 -6.53 13.61
C ALA A 31 -1.21 -6.47 12.08
N GLY A 32 -0.10 -6.13 11.42
CA GLY A 32 -0.01 -6.12 9.95
C GLY A 32 -0.30 -7.50 9.35
N ASN A 33 0.32 -8.55 9.89
CA ASN A 33 0.15 -9.91 9.38
C ASN A 33 -1.26 -10.46 9.63
N GLY A 34 -1.86 -10.15 10.79
CA GLY A 34 -3.23 -10.51 11.12
C GLY A 34 -4.24 -9.81 10.21
N PHE A 35 -4.06 -8.52 9.94
CA PHE A 35 -4.93 -7.75 9.05
C PHE A 35 -4.81 -8.20 7.60
N TYR A 36 -3.58 -8.46 7.11
CA TYR A 36 -3.39 -9.04 5.79
C TYR A 36 -4.09 -10.39 5.66
N ARG A 37 -3.93 -11.27 6.66
CA ARG A 37 -4.58 -12.59 6.66
C ARG A 37 -6.11 -12.46 6.65
N TRP A 38 -6.67 -11.57 7.48
CA TRP A 38 -8.10 -11.27 7.51
C TRP A 38 -8.61 -10.81 6.13
N ILE A 39 -7.91 -9.87 5.48
CA ILE A 39 -8.28 -9.41 4.14
C ILE A 39 -8.22 -10.54 3.11
N THR A 40 -7.16 -11.34 3.11
CA THR A 40 -6.96 -12.36 2.07
C THR A 40 -7.78 -13.62 2.28
N HIS A 41 -8.25 -13.89 3.50
CA HIS A 41 -8.80 -15.20 3.87
C HIS A 41 -10.28 -15.13 4.29
N ASP A 42 -10.75 -13.97 4.76
CA ASP A 42 -12.17 -13.76 5.12
C ASP A 42 -12.93 -12.94 4.06
N LEU A 43 -12.23 -12.22 3.17
CA LEU A 43 -12.84 -11.49 2.04
C LEU A 43 -12.36 -12.06 0.70
N ASP A 44 -12.96 -13.19 0.28
CA ASP A 44 -12.68 -13.85 -1.01
C ASP A 44 -12.76 -12.88 -2.22
N PHE A 45 -13.61 -11.85 -2.15
CA PHE A 45 -13.74 -10.83 -3.21
C PHE A 45 -12.52 -9.88 -3.29
N LEU A 46 -11.85 -9.62 -2.17
CA LEU A 46 -10.68 -8.75 -2.13
C LEU A 46 -9.40 -9.45 -2.60
N ILE A 47 -9.40 -10.79 -2.73
CA ILE A 47 -8.24 -11.57 -3.20
C ILE A 47 -7.73 -11.05 -4.55
N ILE A 48 -8.62 -10.74 -5.50
CA ILE A 48 -8.26 -10.26 -6.85
C ILE A 48 -7.56 -8.89 -6.78
N LEU A 49 -7.97 -8.04 -5.83
CA LEU A 49 -7.35 -6.75 -5.54
C LEU A 49 -6.04 -6.89 -4.75
N SER A 50 -5.97 -7.94 -3.92
CA SER A 50 -4.89 -8.22 -2.98
C SER A 50 -3.67 -8.85 -3.65
N PHE A 51 -3.90 -9.70 -4.65
CA PHE A 51 -2.88 -10.58 -5.24
C PHE A 51 -1.70 -9.86 -5.93
N PRO A 52 -1.89 -8.71 -6.62
CA PRO A 52 -0.76 -7.96 -7.18
C PRO A 52 -0.31 -6.78 -6.31
N LEU A 53 -1.19 -6.17 -5.51
CA LEU A 53 -0.94 -4.86 -4.90
C LEU A 53 -0.77 -4.88 -3.39
N PHE A 54 -1.50 -5.73 -2.65
CA PHE A 54 -1.35 -5.82 -1.19
C PHE A 54 -0.18 -6.71 -0.78
N GLY A 55 0.17 -7.69 -1.62
CA GLY A 55 1.31 -8.56 -1.41
C GLY A 55 2.66 -7.83 -1.35
N LEU A 56 2.80 -6.69 -2.04
CA LEU A 56 4.05 -5.92 -2.06
C LEU A 56 4.44 -5.40 -0.68
N THR A 57 3.52 -4.74 0.03
CA THR A 57 3.80 -4.23 1.38
C THR A 57 4.01 -5.36 2.38
N GLN A 58 3.26 -6.46 2.27
CA GLN A 58 3.50 -7.69 3.03
C GLN A 58 4.92 -8.22 2.82
N TRP A 59 5.33 -8.34 1.55
CA TRP A 59 6.61 -8.91 1.17
C TRP A 59 7.77 -8.04 1.63
N VAL A 60 7.67 -6.72 1.45
CA VAL A 60 8.66 -5.74 1.95
C VAL A 60 8.75 -5.82 3.47
N ALA A 61 7.61 -5.84 4.17
CA ALA A 61 7.61 -5.91 5.63
C ALA A 61 8.18 -7.24 6.15
N SER A 62 7.78 -8.39 5.59
CA SER A 62 8.32 -9.70 6.00
C SER A 62 9.83 -9.77 5.76
N SER A 63 10.27 -9.35 4.57
CA SER A 63 11.69 -9.33 4.21
C SER A 63 12.51 -8.42 5.13
N ALA A 64 11.97 -7.25 5.50
CA ALA A 64 12.63 -6.32 6.42
C ALA A 64 12.73 -6.89 7.84
N TYR A 65 11.65 -7.49 8.35
CA TYR A 65 11.61 -8.09 9.69
C TYR A 65 12.38 -9.42 9.80
N GLU A 66 12.64 -10.12 8.70
CA GLU A 66 13.45 -11.35 8.68
C GLU A 66 14.95 -11.05 8.55
N ARG A 67 15.33 -10.03 7.77
CA ARG A 67 16.74 -9.71 7.51
C ARG A 67 17.37 -8.77 8.53
N PHE A 68 16.58 -7.94 9.21
CA PHE A 68 17.09 -6.88 10.07
C PHE A 68 16.49 -6.93 11.49
N ASN A 69 17.20 -6.28 12.42
CA ASN A 69 16.69 -6.06 13.78
C ASN A 69 15.38 -5.25 13.74
N TRP A 70 14.54 -5.44 14.76
CA TRP A 70 13.22 -4.81 14.86
C TRP A 70 13.24 -3.28 14.68
N PHE A 71 14.29 -2.61 15.16
CA PHE A 71 14.45 -1.16 15.01
C PHE A 71 14.75 -0.76 13.55
N VAL A 72 15.68 -1.47 12.90
CA VAL A 72 16.06 -1.21 11.50
C VAL A 72 14.90 -1.54 10.56
N ALA A 73 14.17 -2.62 10.82
CA ALA A 73 12.98 -2.98 10.06
C ALA A 73 11.92 -1.86 10.10
N ARG A 74 11.69 -1.26 11.29
CA ARG A 74 10.78 -0.10 11.42
C ARG A 74 11.29 1.13 10.68
N ALA A 75 12.59 1.43 10.76
CA ALA A 75 13.17 2.56 10.03
C ALA A 75 13.02 2.42 8.51
N LEU A 76 13.24 1.21 7.97
CA LEU A 76 13.03 0.90 6.56
C LEU A 76 11.55 1.02 6.16
N LEU A 77 10.64 0.55 7.02
CA LEU A 77 9.20 0.69 6.77
C LEU A 77 8.73 2.14 6.81
N ILE A 78 9.32 2.99 7.67
CA ILE A 78 9.06 4.44 7.67
C ILE A 78 9.51 5.06 6.35
N LEU A 79 10.71 4.73 5.87
CA LEU A 79 11.20 5.21 4.57
C LEU A 79 10.27 4.75 3.43
N TYR A 80 9.87 3.49 3.44
CA TYR A 80 8.92 2.94 2.48
C TYR A 80 7.56 3.65 2.54
N ALA A 81 7.05 3.94 3.73
CA ALA A 81 5.80 4.69 3.92
C ALA A 81 5.86 6.10 3.30
N ILE A 82 7.00 6.80 3.46
CA ILE A 82 7.21 8.12 2.84
C ILE A 82 7.16 8.01 1.31
N ILE A 83 7.83 7.01 0.72
CA ILE A 83 7.84 6.79 -0.73
C ILE A 83 6.42 6.52 -1.25
N ILE A 84 5.68 5.62 -0.60
CA ILE A 84 4.30 5.31 -0.95
C ILE A 84 3.43 6.57 -0.84
N PHE A 85 3.59 7.36 0.22
CA PHE A 85 2.79 8.56 0.43
C PHE A 85 3.04 9.61 -0.67
N ILE A 86 4.29 9.83 -1.06
CA ILE A 86 4.64 10.70 -2.18
C ILE A 86 4.00 10.18 -3.47
N LEU A 87 4.09 8.87 -3.73
CA LEU A 87 3.51 8.25 -4.93
C LEU A 87 1.98 8.39 -4.96
N ALA A 88 1.32 8.30 -3.80
CA ALA A 88 -0.11 8.53 -3.68
C ALA A 88 -0.45 9.97 -4.08
N ILE A 89 0.24 10.96 -3.50
CA ILE A 89 0.04 12.39 -3.79
C ILE A 89 0.20 12.66 -5.29
N VAL A 90 1.28 12.18 -5.91
CA VAL A 90 1.53 12.34 -7.35
C VAL A 90 0.39 11.73 -8.16
N SER A 91 -0.10 10.55 -7.78
CA SER A 91 -1.21 9.88 -8.48
C SER A 91 -2.51 10.71 -8.41
N PHE A 92 -2.81 11.30 -7.26
CA PHE A 92 -3.99 12.18 -7.10
C PHE A 92 -3.85 13.52 -7.83
N ILE A 93 -2.63 14.09 -7.88
CA ILE A 93 -2.38 15.31 -8.67
C ILE A 93 -2.60 15.04 -10.16
N VAL A 94 -2.06 13.94 -10.68
CA VAL A 94 -2.23 13.55 -12.09
C VAL A 94 -3.70 13.26 -12.38
N PHE A 95 -4.41 12.58 -11.47
CA PHE A 95 -5.85 12.37 -11.58
C PHE A 95 -6.63 13.69 -11.69
N GLY A 96 -6.37 14.64 -10.78
CA GLY A 96 -7.01 15.96 -10.80
C GLY A 96 -6.72 16.73 -12.08
N TYR A 97 -5.48 16.70 -12.56
CA TYR A 97 -5.11 17.34 -13.82
C TYR A 97 -5.82 16.73 -15.04
N ILE A 98 -6.01 15.41 -15.09
CA ILE A 98 -6.70 14.74 -16.19
C ILE A 98 -8.20 15.05 -16.17
N GLU A 99 -8.81 15.16 -14.98
CA GLU A 99 -10.24 15.48 -14.87
C GLU A 99 -10.53 16.97 -15.14
N ASP A 100 -9.60 17.88 -14.81
CA ASP A 100 -9.73 19.32 -15.12
C ASP A 100 -9.56 19.62 -16.63
N ASN A 101 -8.76 18.83 -17.35
CA ASN A 101 -8.55 18.94 -18.80
C ASN A 101 -9.54 18.12 -19.65
N ARG A 102 -10.62 17.63 -19.05
CA ARG A 102 -11.66 16.84 -19.71
C ARG A 102 -12.88 17.68 -20.07
#